data_AF-A0A5C3QNG4-F1
#
_entry.id   AF-A0A5C3QNG4-F1
#
_cell.length_a   1.000
_cell.length_b   1.000
_cell.length_c   1.000
_cell.angle_alpha   90.00
_cell.angle_beta   90.00
_cell.angle_gamma   90.00
#
_symmetry.space_group_name_H-M   'P 1'
#
loop_
_entity.id
_entity.type
_entity.pdbx_description
1 polymer ?
#
loop_
_entity_poly.entity_id
_entity_poly.type
_entity_poly.pdbx_seq_one_letter_code
_entity_poly.pdbx_strand_id
1 'polypeptide(L)'
;MDPRELQKLNDALERESELREQLREQVSDLDKKSRSIVGLLNRIHSTPTDKLPELLDDVRPILTSCKTPIAGITSLVPPNEFWKWKGSWSSSLQTIIFGAAATKYLTDGSLISVEEICALLETKEDSKDRFLVTTEDYLHGLISLVNELSRLAVNAVTLGNFQQPIQISIFVKDLFAGFSQLNLKNDSLRRRFDSLKYDMKKIEEVVYDISLRKLAPAPTSST
;
A
#
# COMPACT_ATOMS: atom_id res chain seq x y z
N MET A 1 35.79 -31.58 9.61
CA MET A 1 35.11 -30.94 8.47
C MET A 1 36.13 -30.88 7.34
N ASP A 2 35.80 -31.36 6.14
CA ASP A 2 36.73 -31.36 5.01
C ASP A 2 37.07 -29.91 4.62
N PRO A 3 38.36 -29.51 4.53
CA PRO A 3 38.75 -28.17 4.10
C PRO A 3 38.10 -27.72 2.78
N ARG A 4 37.81 -28.65 1.87
CA ARG A 4 37.14 -28.36 0.59
C ARG A 4 35.66 -28.02 0.77
N GLU A 5 34.99 -28.66 1.73
CA GLU A 5 33.61 -28.34 2.09
C GLU A 5 33.52 -26.97 2.76
N LEU A 6 34.46 -26.67 3.66
CA LEU A 6 34.54 -25.36 4.30
C LEU A 6 34.75 -24.24 3.28
N GLN A 7 35.64 -24.44 2.29
CA GLN A 7 35.85 -23.46 1.24
C GLN A 7 34.58 -23.20 0.41
N LYS A 8 33.85 -24.25 0.01
CA LYS A 8 32.59 -24.09 -0.73
C LYS A 8 31.54 -23.29 0.04
N LEU A 9 31.48 -23.47 1.36
CA LEU A 9 30.57 -22.69 2.22
C LEU A 9 31.01 -21.23 2.31
N ASN A 10 32.31 -20.96 2.45
CA ASN A 10 32.83 -19.60 2.43
C ASN A 10 32.49 -18.89 1.10
N ASP A 11 32.74 -19.53 -0.04
CA ASP A 11 32.43 -18.97 -1.36
C ASP A 11 30.92 -18.69 -1.52
N ALA A 12 30.06 -19.52 -0.92
CA ALA A 12 28.61 -19.33 -0.94
C ALA A 12 28.17 -18.15 -0.06
N LEU A 13 28.78 -17.99 1.11
CA LEU A 13 28.53 -16.85 2.00
C LEU A 13 29.02 -15.53 1.39
N GLU A 14 30.16 -15.54 0.71
CA GLU A 14 30.69 -14.37 -0.01
C GLU A 14 29.73 -13.95 -1.12
N ARG A 15 29.29 -14.88 -1.97
CA ARG A 15 28.27 -14.62 -3.01
C ARG A 15 26.97 -14.07 -2.44
N GLU A 16 26.50 -14.61 -1.31
CA GLU A 16 25.31 -14.09 -0.64
C GLU A 16 25.52 -12.67 -0.10
N SER A 17 26.70 -12.38 0.46
CA SER A 17 27.05 -11.04 0.94
C SER A 17 27.11 -10.02 -0.19
N GLU A 18 27.71 -10.37 -1.32
CA GLU A 18 27.76 -9.52 -2.52
C GLU A 18 26.35 -9.23 -3.06
N LEU A 19 25.51 -10.26 -3.18
CA LEU A 19 24.13 -10.10 -3.63
C LEU A 19 23.33 -9.21 -2.67
N ARG A 20 23.50 -9.37 -1.36
CA ARG A 20 22.84 -8.51 -0.35
C ARG A 20 23.22 -7.05 -0.51
N GLU A 21 24.50 -6.77 -0.80
CA GLU A 21 25.00 -5.42 -1.04
C GLU A 21 24.36 -4.80 -2.30
N GLN A 22 24.32 -5.56 -3.40
CA GLN A 22 23.69 -5.11 -4.66
C GLN A 22 22.18 -4.89 -4.49
N LEU A 23 21.48 -5.79 -3.79
CA LEU A 23 20.06 -5.63 -3.49
C LEU A 23 19.80 -4.40 -2.63
N ARG A 24 20.68 -4.10 -1.67
CA ARG A 24 20.53 -2.92 -0.79
C ARG A 24 20.48 -1.63 -1.58
N GLU A 25 21.24 -1.52 -2.66
CA GLU A 25 21.21 -0.33 -3.53
C GLU A 25 19.84 -0.13 -4.18
N GLN A 26 19.28 -1.20 -4.78
CA GLN A 26 17.97 -1.15 -5.41
C GLN A 26 16.84 -0.91 -4.40
N VAL A 27 16.91 -1.56 -3.24
CA VAL A 27 15.97 -1.35 -2.13
C VAL A 27 16.05 0.08 -1.60
N SER A 28 17.25 0.66 -1.50
CA SER A 28 17.41 2.04 -1.05
C SER A 28 16.75 3.05 -1.99
N ASP A 29 16.83 2.83 -3.31
CA ASP A 29 16.09 3.64 -4.27
C ASP A 29 14.56 3.46 -4.12
N LEU A 30 14.10 2.20 -3.96
CA LEU A 30 12.70 1.90 -3.70
C LEU A 30 12.19 2.60 -2.42
N ASP A 31 13.01 2.65 -1.35
CA ASP A 31 12.72 3.34 -0.09
C ASP A 31 12.68 4.86 -0.21
N LYS A 32 13.47 5.44 -1.12
CA LYS A 32 13.39 6.88 -1.41
C LYS A 32 12.07 7.19 -2.09
N LYS A 33 11.71 6.40 -3.12
CA LYS A 33 10.44 6.56 -3.84
C LYS A 33 9.23 6.37 -2.93
N SER A 34 9.24 5.33 -2.09
CA SER A 34 8.14 5.07 -1.14
C SER A 34 7.94 6.23 -0.16
N ARG A 35 9.03 6.80 0.38
CA ARG A 35 8.97 8.01 1.24
C ARG A 35 8.47 9.23 0.50
N SER A 36 8.87 9.44 -0.76
CA SER A 36 8.36 10.56 -1.58
C SER A 36 6.86 10.43 -1.83
N ILE A 37 6.36 9.22 -2.11
CA ILE A 37 4.92 8.94 -2.29
C ILE A 37 4.16 9.31 -1.01
N VAL A 38 4.61 8.82 0.16
CA VAL A 38 3.99 9.16 1.45
C VAL A 38 4.03 10.66 1.72
N GLY A 39 5.17 11.31 1.47
CA GLY A 39 5.35 12.75 1.67
C GLY A 39 4.37 13.59 0.85
N LEU A 40 4.16 13.24 -0.42
CA LEU A 40 3.17 13.91 -1.27
C LEU A 40 1.75 13.60 -0.84
N LEU A 41 1.41 12.33 -0.62
CA LEU A 41 0.05 11.93 -0.24
C LEU A 41 -0.36 12.50 1.12
N ASN A 42 0.56 12.76 2.05
CA ASN A 42 0.22 13.42 3.30
C ASN A 42 -0.37 14.84 3.10
N ARG A 43 -0.17 15.47 1.92
CA ARG A 43 -0.77 16.78 1.57
C ARG A 43 -2.28 16.71 1.35
N ILE A 44 -2.87 15.52 1.11
CA ILE A 44 -4.32 15.37 0.89
C ILE A 44 -5.15 15.94 2.05
N HIS A 45 -4.59 15.93 3.27
CA HIS A 45 -5.24 16.45 4.49
C HIS A 45 -5.37 17.97 4.54
N SER A 46 -4.75 18.68 3.61
CA SER A 46 -4.79 20.14 3.53
C SER A 46 -5.02 20.64 2.10
N THR A 47 -5.34 19.73 1.18
CA THR A 47 -5.55 20.05 -0.24
C THR A 47 -7.05 20.15 -0.52
N PRO A 48 -7.54 21.31 -0.97
CA PRO A 48 -8.91 21.46 -1.44
C PRO A 48 -9.25 20.49 -2.59
N THR A 49 -10.51 20.09 -2.70
CA THR A 49 -10.95 19.07 -3.66
C THR A 49 -10.66 19.43 -5.12
N ASP A 50 -10.71 20.71 -5.48
CA ASP A 50 -10.37 21.23 -6.82
C ASP A 50 -8.89 21.06 -7.19
N LYS A 51 -8.00 21.02 -6.19
CA LYS A 51 -6.55 20.86 -6.38
C LYS A 51 -6.07 19.42 -6.19
N LEU A 52 -6.96 18.51 -5.80
CA LEU A 52 -6.63 17.11 -5.61
C LEU A 52 -6.08 16.45 -6.90
N PRO A 53 -6.65 16.69 -8.11
CA PRO A 53 -6.10 16.12 -9.34
C PRO A 53 -4.63 16.50 -9.59
N GLU A 54 -4.27 17.77 -9.41
CA GLU A 54 -2.89 18.25 -9.56
C GLU A 54 -1.93 17.54 -8.59
N LEU A 55 -2.34 17.34 -7.34
CA LEU A 55 -1.55 16.60 -6.36
C LEU A 55 -1.36 15.13 -6.78
N LEU A 56 -2.40 14.49 -7.32
CA LEU A 56 -2.30 13.11 -7.79
C LEU A 56 -1.40 12.99 -9.02
N ASP A 57 -1.40 13.99 -9.90
CA ASP A 57 -0.52 14.06 -11.07
C ASP A 57 0.96 14.18 -10.67
N ASP A 58 1.27 14.76 -9.51
CA ASP A 58 2.63 14.72 -8.94
C ASP A 58 3.02 13.32 -8.42
N VAL A 59 2.06 12.52 -7.95
CA VAL A 59 2.30 11.19 -7.34
C VAL A 59 2.47 10.10 -8.40
N ARG A 60 1.67 10.12 -9.47
CA ARG A 60 1.65 9.08 -10.52
C ARG A 60 3.02 8.81 -11.17
N PRO A 61 3.87 9.81 -11.49
CA PRO A 61 5.19 9.58 -12.05
C PRO A 61 6.11 8.83 -11.10
N ILE A 62 6.03 9.13 -9.79
CA ILE A 62 6.86 8.46 -8.78
C ILE A 62 6.45 7.00 -8.65
N LEU A 63 5.14 6.72 -8.57
CA LEU A 63 4.59 5.36 -8.59
C LEU A 63 5.07 4.58 -9.83
N THR A 64 4.95 5.19 -11.01
CA THR A 64 5.40 4.57 -12.27
C THR A 64 6.91 4.32 -12.26
N SER A 65 7.70 5.21 -11.65
CA SER A 65 9.15 5.06 -11.56
C SER A 65 9.61 3.92 -10.63
N CYS A 66 8.73 3.34 -9.80
CA CYS A 66 9.05 2.20 -8.94
C CYS A 66 9.36 0.93 -9.74
N LYS A 67 8.89 0.82 -10.98
CA LYS A 67 9.20 -0.33 -11.86
C LYS A 67 10.70 -0.52 -12.09
N THR A 68 11.48 0.56 -12.10
CA THR A 68 12.93 0.53 -12.34
C THR A 68 13.69 -0.23 -11.24
N PRO A 69 13.62 0.17 -9.95
CA PRO A 69 14.26 -0.59 -8.88
C PRO A 69 13.66 -1.98 -8.70
N ILE A 70 12.37 -2.19 -8.98
CA ILE A 70 11.75 -3.54 -8.94
C ILE A 70 12.34 -4.45 -10.02
N ALA A 71 12.54 -3.95 -11.24
CA ALA A 71 13.22 -4.69 -12.29
C ALA A 71 14.67 -5.00 -11.90
N GLY A 72 15.36 -4.04 -11.26
CA GLY A 72 16.68 -4.25 -10.68
C GLY A 72 16.71 -5.39 -9.67
N ILE A 73 15.83 -5.37 -8.66
CA ILE A 73 15.67 -6.44 -7.67
C ILE A 73 15.39 -7.78 -8.37
N THR A 74 14.44 -7.81 -9.30
CA THR A 74 14.04 -9.03 -10.02
C THR A 74 15.19 -9.65 -10.83
N SER A 75 16.09 -8.81 -11.36
CA SER A 75 17.26 -9.27 -12.11
C SER A 75 18.38 -9.83 -11.22
N LEU A 76 18.48 -9.37 -9.97
CA LEU A 76 19.50 -9.77 -9.01
C LEU A 76 19.12 -11.04 -8.25
N VAL A 77 17.84 -11.19 -7.87
CA VAL A 77 17.37 -12.34 -7.08
C VAL A 77 17.50 -13.64 -7.88
N PRO A 78 18.20 -14.66 -7.37
CA PRO A 78 18.29 -15.95 -8.04
C PRO A 78 16.91 -16.64 -8.18
N PRO A 79 16.73 -17.50 -9.19
CA PRO A 79 15.51 -18.29 -9.35
C PRO A 79 15.16 -19.06 -8.06
N ASN A 80 13.89 -19.07 -7.69
CA ASN A 80 13.35 -19.71 -6.49
C ASN A 80 13.87 -19.19 -5.14
N GLU A 81 14.58 -18.05 -5.10
CA GLU A 81 15.04 -17.43 -3.85
C GLU A 81 14.16 -16.27 -3.36
N PHE A 82 13.00 -16.02 -3.98
CA PHE A 82 12.10 -14.93 -3.59
C PHE A 82 11.88 -14.83 -2.07
N TRP A 83 11.52 -15.94 -1.40
CA TRP A 83 11.19 -15.93 0.03
C TRP A 83 12.38 -15.64 0.94
N LYS A 84 13.61 -15.94 0.50
CA LYS A 84 14.83 -15.64 1.25
C LYS A 84 15.05 -14.13 1.32
N TRP A 85 14.74 -13.41 0.24
CA TRP A 85 15.06 -12.00 0.07
C TRP A 85 13.87 -11.05 0.24
N LYS A 86 12.62 -11.56 0.18
CA LYS A 86 11.36 -10.78 0.29
C LYS A 86 11.39 -9.74 1.41
N GLY A 87 11.92 -10.12 2.58
CA GLY A 87 11.98 -9.25 3.75
C GLY A 87 12.71 -7.93 3.51
N SER A 88 13.65 -7.89 2.56
CA SER A 88 14.44 -6.70 2.24
C SER A 88 13.63 -5.56 1.64
N TRP A 89 12.56 -5.84 0.88
CA TRP A 89 11.75 -4.80 0.20
C TRP A 89 10.27 -4.78 0.60
N SER A 90 9.82 -5.71 1.45
CA SER A 90 8.40 -5.86 1.81
C SER A 90 7.78 -4.55 2.32
N SER A 91 8.47 -3.82 3.20
CA SER A 91 7.97 -2.56 3.78
C SER A 91 7.75 -1.48 2.71
N SER A 92 8.72 -1.31 1.81
CA SER A 92 8.68 -0.35 0.71
C SER A 92 7.58 -0.73 -0.27
N LEU A 93 7.45 -2.02 -0.58
CA LEU A 93 6.40 -2.53 -1.47
C LEU A 93 4.99 -2.30 -0.88
N GLN A 94 4.77 -2.60 0.40
CA GLN A 94 3.50 -2.33 1.08
C GLN A 94 3.13 -0.84 1.05
N THR A 95 4.13 0.04 1.17
CA THR A 95 3.95 1.50 1.07
C THR A 95 3.60 1.94 -0.34
N ILE A 96 4.22 1.34 -1.36
CA ILE A 96 3.89 1.60 -2.77
C ILE A 96 2.47 1.15 -3.11
N ILE A 97 2.07 -0.03 -2.61
CA ILE A 97 0.69 -0.52 -2.75
C ILE A 97 -0.32 0.44 -2.10
N PHE A 98 -0.03 0.89 -0.87
CA PHE A 98 -0.82 1.93 -0.22
C PHE A 98 -0.93 3.17 -1.11
N GLY A 99 0.19 3.66 -1.65
CA GLY A 99 0.20 4.85 -2.49
C GLY A 99 -0.61 4.70 -3.77
N ALA A 100 -0.52 3.54 -4.42
CA ALA A 100 -1.31 3.21 -5.61
C ALA A 100 -2.81 3.12 -5.28
N ALA A 101 -3.17 2.45 -4.18
CA ALA A 101 -4.54 2.30 -3.73
C ALA A 101 -5.17 3.63 -3.30
N ALA A 102 -4.42 4.47 -2.59
CA ALA A 102 -4.83 5.84 -2.25
C ALA A 102 -5.04 6.70 -3.49
N THR A 103 -4.10 6.65 -4.44
CA THR A 103 -4.21 7.40 -5.70
C THR A 103 -5.44 6.97 -6.50
N LYS A 104 -5.70 5.67 -6.60
CA LYS A 104 -6.88 5.11 -7.29
C LYS A 104 -8.18 5.56 -6.61
N TYR A 105 -8.30 5.35 -5.30
CA TYR A 105 -9.46 5.76 -4.53
C TYR A 105 -9.74 7.27 -4.64
N LEU A 106 -8.71 8.11 -4.53
CA LEU A 106 -8.87 9.57 -4.64
C LEU A 106 -9.19 10.03 -6.08
N THR A 107 -8.98 9.18 -7.08
CA THR A 107 -9.31 9.47 -8.48
C THR A 107 -10.76 9.14 -8.80
N ASP A 108 -11.22 7.93 -8.46
CA ASP A 108 -12.52 7.41 -8.92
C ASP A 108 -13.33 6.69 -7.83
N GLY A 109 -12.84 6.66 -6.59
CA GLY A 109 -13.51 6.01 -5.47
C GLY A 109 -13.39 4.48 -5.45
N SER A 110 -12.68 3.88 -6.40
CA SER A 110 -12.55 2.42 -6.52
C SER A 110 -11.30 1.87 -5.83
N LEU A 111 -11.33 0.56 -5.57
CA LEU A 111 -10.18 -0.19 -5.06
C LEU A 111 -9.31 -0.66 -6.23
N ILE A 112 -8.01 -0.38 -6.17
CA ILE A 112 -7.05 -0.92 -7.15
C ILE A 112 -6.90 -2.43 -6.98
N SER A 113 -6.93 -3.18 -8.07
CA SER A 113 -6.71 -4.64 -8.07
C SER A 113 -5.23 -5.03 -7.97
N VAL A 114 -4.95 -6.28 -7.63
CA VAL A 114 -3.57 -6.81 -7.61
C VAL A 114 -2.99 -6.83 -9.03
N GLU A 115 -3.83 -7.10 -10.02
CA GLU A 115 -3.48 -7.09 -11.44
C GLU A 115 -3.05 -5.70 -11.90
N GLU A 116 -3.79 -4.65 -11.51
CA GLU A 116 -3.44 -3.25 -11.80
C GLU A 116 -2.12 -2.85 -11.11
N ILE A 117 -1.87 -3.31 -9.88
CA ILE A 117 -0.59 -3.08 -9.20
C ILE A 117 0.57 -3.77 -9.95
N CYS A 118 0.40 -5.04 -10.31
CA CYS A 118 1.41 -5.77 -11.07
C CYS A 118 1.69 -5.09 -12.42
N ALA A 119 0.65 -4.60 -13.11
CA ALA A 119 0.79 -3.84 -14.34
C ALA A 119 1.54 -2.51 -14.13
N LEU A 120 1.22 -1.76 -13.08
CA LEU A 120 1.91 -0.51 -12.72
C LEU A 120 3.40 -0.73 -12.44
N LEU A 121 3.74 -1.83 -11.79
CA LEU A 121 5.11 -2.18 -11.41
C LEU A 121 5.86 -2.99 -12.48
N GLU A 122 5.19 -3.32 -13.58
CA GLU A 122 5.69 -4.16 -14.68
C GLU A 122 6.25 -5.52 -14.20
N THR A 123 5.62 -6.13 -13.20
CA THR A 123 6.01 -7.45 -12.72
C THR A 123 5.55 -8.53 -13.70
N LYS A 124 6.47 -9.38 -14.16
CA LYS A 124 6.18 -10.43 -15.15
C LYS A 124 5.75 -11.73 -14.46
N GLU A 125 4.81 -12.44 -15.07
CA GLU A 125 4.39 -13.76 -14.55
C GLU A 125 5.55 -14.77 -14.49
N ASP A 126 6.45 -14.73 -15.47
CA ASP A 126 7.61 -15.61 -15.55
C ASP A 126 8.67 -15.33 -14.47
N SER A 127 8.52 -14.24 -13.70
CA SER A 127 9.45 -13.81 -12.66
C SER A 127 8.92 -13.99 -11.24
N LYS A 128 7.78 -14.69 -11.06
CA LYS A 128 7.14 -14.93 -9.75
C LYS A 128 8.04 -15.67 -8.75
N ASP A 129 9.04 -16.41 -9.23
CA ASP A 129 10.04 -17.10 -8.42
C ASP A 129 11.15 -16.19 -7.86
N ARG A 130 11.24 -14.95 -8.38
CA ARG A 130 12.22 -13.92 -8.01
C ARG A 130 11.59 -12.70 -7.37
N PHE A 131 10.44 -12.26 -7.88
CA PHE A 131 9.67 -11.14 -7.34
C PHE A 131 8.18 -11.37 -7.52
N LEU A 132 7.42 -11.21 -6.43
CA LEU A 132 5.98 -11.36 -6.41
C LEU A 132 5.36 -10.31 -5.48
N VAL A 133 4.27 -9.69 -5.94
CA VAL A 133 3.36 -8.95 -5.06
C VAL A 133 2.51 -9.97 -4.33
N THR A 134 2.84 -10.23 -3.07
CA THR A 134 2.09 -11.23 -2.29
C THR A 134 0.75 -10.66 -1.82
N THR A 135 -0.22 -11.55 -1.61
CA THR A 135 -1.52 -11.18 -1.01
C THR A 135 -1.33 -10.50 0.34
N GLU A 136 -0.35 -10.92 1.14
CA GLU A 136 -0.05 -10.31 2.44
C GLU A 136 0.42 -8.86 2.29
N ASP A 137 1.34 -8.59 1.35
CA ASP A 137 1.82 -7.22 1.09
C ASP A 137 0.68 -6.32 0.58
N TYR A 138 -0.20 -6.87 -0.26
CA TYR A 138 -1.38 -6.16 -0.74
C TYR A 138 -2.32 -5.77 0.40
N LEU A 139 -2.70 -6.74 1.24
CA LEU A 139 -3.59 -6.51 2.38
C LEU A 139 -2.97 -5.53 3.41
N HIS A 140 -1.66 -5.58 3.63
CA HIS A 140 -0.97 -4.59 4.46
C HIS A 140 -1.04 -3.17 3.90
N GLY A 141 -0.91 -3.02 2.57
CA GLY A 141 -1.11 -1.74 1.90
C GLY A 141 -2.54 -1.21 2.05
N LEU A 142 -3.55 -2.08 1.94
CA LEU A 142 -4.95 -1.70 2.14
C LEU A 142 -5.27 -1.28 3.57
N ILE A 143 -4.68 -1.95 4.57
CA ILE A 143 -4.84 -1.52 5.96
C ILE A 143 -4.30 -0.10 6.15
N SER A 144 -3.12 0.20 5.59
CA SER A 144 -2.55 1.55 5.62
C SER A 144 -3.44 2.57 4.90
N LEU A 145 -4.11 2.19 3.80
CA LEU A 145 -5.11 3.04 3.15
C LEU A 145 -6.25 3.39 4.09
N VAL A 146 -6.85 2.41 4.77
CA VAL A 146 -7.95 2.65 5.72
C VAL A 146 -7.52 3.58 6.85
N ASN A 147 -6.32 3.38 7.41
CA ASN A 147 -5.77 4.26 8.44
C ASN A 147 -5.69 5.72 7.94
N GLU A 148 -5.25 5.92 6.70
CA GLU A 148 -5.11 7.25 6.11
C GLU A 148 -6.47 7.89 5.77
N LEU A 149 -7.43 7.10 5.28
CA LEU A 149 -8.80 7.57 4.99
C LEU A 149 -9.55 7.97 6.26
N SER A 150 -9.35 7.26 7.38
CA SER A 150 -9.88 7.63 8.69
C SER A 150 -9.39 9.01 9.14
N ARG A 151 -8.13 9.36 8.86
CA ARG A 151 -7.61 10.71 9.08
C ARG A 151 -8.19 11.72 8.09
N LEU A 152 -8.28 11.35 6.81
CA LEU A 152 -8.81 12.23 5.75
C LEU A 152 -10.27 12.59 6.01
N ALA A 153 -11.10 11.66 6.49
CA ALA A 153 -12.50 11.91 6.82
C ALA A 153 -12.68 13.08 7.81
N VAL A 154 -11.83 13.18 8.83
CA VAL A 154 -11.88 14.30 9.78
C VAL A 154 -11.46 15.61 9.09
N ASN A 155 -10.35 15.59 8.36
CA ASN A 155 -9.81 16.80 7.73
C ASN A 155 -10.70 17.32 6.60
N ALA A 156 -11.40 16.44 5.89
CA ALA A 156 -12.38 16.80 4.87
C ALA A 156 -13.50 17.68 5.44
N VAL A 157 -14.03 17.35 6.62
CA VAL A 157 -15.03 18.16 7.33
C VAL A 157 -14.46 19.53 7.70
N THR A 158 -13.21 19.57 8.16
CA THR A 158 -12.52 20.84 8.47
C THR A 158 -12.36 21.73 7.23
N LEU A 159 -12.20 21.12 6.05
CA LEU A 159 -12.13 21.81 4.75
C LEU A 159 -13.52 22.08 4.13
N GLY A 160 -14.61 21.79 4.84
CA GLY A 160 -15.98 22.03 4.38
C GLY A 160 -16.52 20.98 3.40
N ASN A 161 -15.79 19.89 3.15
CA ASN A 161 -16.27 18.77 2.34
C ASN A 161 -16.99 17.73 3.21
N PHE A 162 -18.31 17.83 3.29
CA PHE A 162 -19.16 16.92 4.06
C PHE A 162 -19.56 15.64 3.32
N GLN A 163 -19.29 15.56 2.01
CA GLN A 163 -19.59 14.35 1.21
C GLN A 163 -18.49 13.30 1.34
N GLN A 164 -17.24 13.74 1.36
CA GLN A 164 -16.08 12.85 1.40
C GLN A 164 -16.08 11.86 2.59
N PRO A 165 -16.44 12.25 3.83
CA PRO A 165 -16.53 11.29 4.94
C PRO A 165 -17.58 10.20 4.73
N ILE A 166 -18.69 10.53 4.06
CA ILE A 166 -19.76 9.56 3.73
C ILE A 166 -19.25 8.54 2.72
N GLN A 167 -18.59 9.01 1.66
CA GLN A 167 -17.97 8.15 0.64
C GLN A 167 -16.86 7.27 1.24
N ILE A 168 -16.03 7.82 2.13
CA ILE A 168 -15.01 7.07 2.88
C ILE A 168 -15.68 5.98 3.73
N SER A 169 -16.77 6.29 4.42
CA SER A 169 -17.48 5.31 5.26
C SER A 169 -17.99 4.11 4.46
N ILE A 170 -18.60 4.35 3.29
CA ILE A 170 -19.08 3.29 2.40
C ILE A 170 -17.91 2.40 1.96
N PHE A 171 -16.86 3.01 1.40
CA PHE A 171 -15.69 2.30 0.91
C PHE A 171 -14.98 1.47 1.99
N VAL A 172 -14.80 2.04 3.18
CA VAL A 172 -14.12 1.35 4.29
C VAL A 172 -14.98 0.21 4.84
N LYS A 173 -16.32 0.33 4.83
CA LYS A 173 -17.25 -0.75 5.19
C LYS A 173 -17.14 -1.94 4.24
N ASP A 174 -17.09 -1.67 2.94
CA ASP A 174 -16.94 -2.72 1.92
C ASP A 174 -15.58 -3.44 2.08
N LEU A 175 -14.49 -2.68 2.30
CA LEU A 175 -13.20 -3.27 2.62
C LEU A 175 -13.24 -4.13 3.88
N PHE A 176 -13.83 -3.63 4.97
CA PHE A 176 -13.90 -4.37 6.23
C PHE A 176 -14.71 -5.67 6.08
N ALA A 177 -15.82 -5.64 5.33
CA ALA A 177 -16.60 -6.82 4.99
C ALA A 177 -15.75 -7.84 4.21
N GLY A 178 -14.99 -7.39 3.20
CA GLY A 178 -14.06 -8.22 2.45
C GLY A 178 -12.99 -8.87 3.33
N PHE A 179 -12.31 -8.09 4.19
CA PHE A 179 -11.33 -8.63 5.14
C PHE A 179 -11.95 -9.64 6.11
N SER A 180 -13.20 -9.43 6.53
CA SER A 180 -13.90 -10.34 7.46
C SER A 180 -14.22 -11.71 6.85
N GLN A 181 -14.26 -11.81 5.52
CA GLN A 181 -14.40 -13.08 4.80
C GLN A 181 -13.08 -13.87 4.72
N LEU A 182 -11.94 -13.22 4.99
CA LEU A 182 -10.63 -13.86 4.93
C LEU A 182 -10.34 -14.61 6.23
N ASN A 183 -9.88 -15.86 6.10
CA ASN A 183 -9.39 -16.64 7.23
C ASN A 183 -7.93 -16.27 7.55
N LEU A 184 -7.73 -15.08 8.12
CA LEU A 184 -6.41 -14.58 8.50
C LEU A 184 -5.84 -15.40 9.67
N LYS A 185 -4.61 -15.91 9.51
CA LYS A 185 -3.88 -16.57 10.59
C LYS A 185 -3.49 -15.57 11.68
N ASN A 186 -3.21 -16.04 12.89
CA ASN A 186 -2.82 -15.18 14.03
C ASN A 186 -1.39 -14.63 13.88
N ASP A 187 -1.18 -13.70 12.95
CA ASP A 187 0.09 -13.06 12.62
C ASP A 187 0.00 -11.52 12.69
N SER A 188 1.01 -10.83 12.15
CA SER A 188 1.06 -9.37 12.07
C SER A 188 -0.10 -8.78 11.26
N LEU A 189 -0.55 -9.46 10.21
CA LEU A 189 -1.65 -9.00 9.37
C LEU A 189 -2.96 -9.02 10.15
N ARG A 190 -3.22 -10.11 10.89
CA ARG A 190 -4.41 -10.18 11.77
C ARG A 190 -4.43 -9.07 12.81
N ARG A 191 -3.31 -8.82 13.49
CA ARG A 191 -3.22 -7.74 14.51
C ARG A 191 -3.51 -6.37 13.91
N ARG A 192 -2.99 -6.09 12.71
CA ARG A 192 -3.23 -4.82 12.00
C ARG A 192 -4.68 -4.73 11.52
N PHE A 193 -5.26 -5.81 11.02
CA PHE A 193 -6.68 -5.85 10.67
C PHE A 193 -7.59 -5.59 11.89
N ASP A 194 -7.33 -6.24 13.03
CA ASP A 194 -8.13 -6.06 14.25
C ASP A 194 -8.09 -4.60 14.77
N SER A 195 -7.07 -3.82 14.38
CA SER A 195 -6.98 -2.38 14.70
C SER A 195 -7.93 -1.51 13.86
N LEU A 196 -8.38 -1.99 12.69
CA LEU A 196 -9.26 -1.22 11.80
C LEU A 196 -10.63 -0.89 12.41
N LYS A 197 -11.05 -1.64 13.43
CA LYS A 197 -12.30 -1.33 14.17
C LYS A 197 -12.28 0.07 14.79
N TYR A 198 -11.10 0.58 15.16
CA TYR A 198 -10.96 1.92 15.74
C TYR A 198 -11.09 3.00 14.66
N ASP A 199 -10.51 2.76 13.47
CA ASP A 199 -10.67 3.63 12.31
C ASP A 199 -12.11 3.67 11.81
N MET A 200 -12.77 2.51 11.74
CA MET A 200 -14.19 2.41 11.39
C MET A 200 -15.05 3.24 12.33
N LYS A 201 -14.90 3.03 13.65
CA LYS A 201 -15.65 3.76 14.66
C LYS A 201 -15.45 5.27 14.51
N LYS A 202 -14.21 5.72 14.29
CA LYS A 202 -13.90 7.13 14.10
C LYS A 202 -14.58 7.72 12.86
N ILE A 203 -14.57 7.02 11.73
CA ILE A 203 -15.25 7.44 10.51
C ILE A 203 -16.77 7.52 10.75
N GLU A 204 -17.35 6.55 11.45
CA GLU A 204 -18.77 6.52 11.76
C GLU A 204 -19.20 7.66 12.68
N GLU A 205 -18.39 8.01 13.69
CA GLU A 205 -18.62 9.18 14.54
C GLU A 205 -18.63 10.49 13.72
N VAL A 206 -17.72 10.64 12.76
CA VAL A 206 -17.71 11.81 11.86
C VAL A 206 -18.98 11.86 11.00
N VAL A 207 -19.40 10.73 10.41
CA VAL A 207 -20.61 10.66 9.58
C VAL A 207 -21.88 10.91 10.40
N TYR A 208 -21.92 10.40 11.64
CA TYR A 208 -23.01 10.66 12.57
C TYR A 208 -23.13 12.17 12.86
N ASP A 209 -22.01 12.83 13.14
CA ASP A 209 -21.95 14.27 13.41
C ASP A 209 -22.43 15.13 12.23
N ILE A 210 -22.08 14.73 11.00
CA ILE A 210 -22.54 15.39 9.76
C ILE A 210 -24.05 15.23 9.61
N SER A 211 -24.55 14.01 9.85
CA SER A 211 -25.96 13.65 9.71
C SER A 211 -26.84 14.37 10.73
N LEU A 212 -26.40 14.41 11.99
CA LEU A 212 -27.10 15.10 13.09
C LEU A 212 -27.25 16.60 12.81
N ARG A 213 -26.23 17.21 12.21
CA ARG A 213 -26.21 18.64 11.88
C ARG A 213 -26.82 18.96 10.50
N LYS A 214 -27.30 17.96 9.76
CA LYS A 214 -27.86 18.09 8.40
C LYS A 214 -26.92 18.80 7.41
N LEU A 215 -25.61 18.54 7.53
CA LEU A 215 -24.58 19.21 6.73
C LEU A 215 -24.38 18.57 5.34
N ALA A 216 -24.99 17.41 5.10
CA ALA A 216 -25.02 16.72 3.81
C ALA A 216 -26.47 16.43 3.40
N PRO A 217 -26.79 16.36 2.10
CA PRO A 217 -28.09 15.88 1.64
C PRO A 217 -28.35 14.49 2.23
N ALA A 218 -29.59 14.24 2.67
CA ALA A 218 -29.96 12.92 3.16
C ALA A 218 -29.69 11.87 2.08
N PRO A 219 -29.17 10.67 2.44
CA PRO A 219 -29.00 9.60 1.47
C PRO A 219 -30.36 9.34 0.84
N THR A 220 -30.45 9.53 -0.48
CA THR A 220 -31.64 9.15 -1.24
C THR A 220 -31.81 7.66 -1.07
N SER A 221 -32.79 7.26 -0.28
CA SER A 221 -33.25 5.88 -0.17
C SER A 221 -33.73 5.43 -1.55
N SER A 222 -32.84 4.80 -2.31
CA SER A 222 -33.20 4.08 -3.53
C SER A 222 -34.19 2.99 -3.13
N THR A 223 -35.42 3.17 -3.59
CA THR A 223 -36.56 2.26 -3.46
C THR A 223 -36.39 1.07 -4.39
#